data_AF-A0A0M1J6C9-F1
#
_entry.id   AF-A0A0M1J6C9-F1
#
_cell.length_a   1.000
_cell.length_b   1.000
_cell.length_c   1.000
_cell.angle_alpha   90.00
_cell.angle_beta   90.00
_cell.angle_gamma   90.00
#
_symmetry.space_group_name_H-M   'P 1'
#
loop_
_entity.id
_entity.type
_entity.pdbx_description
1 polymer ?
#
loop_
_entity_poly.entity_id
_entity_poly.type
_entity_poly.pdbx_seq_one_letter_code
_entity_poly.pdbx_strand_id
1 'polypeptide(L)'
;MLNKPNKITMKQTLKAEHHASKLGKATRNPDQWFTLLETVVACLQIDYGEVIDDDELLDHILANLPCEYESIVQRLEAELNSGNVVDIEDVKHKKICKNKNIKEDQDEAEEEQALVAKGG
;
A
#
# COMPACT_ATOMS: atom_id res chain seq x y z
N MET A 1 -25.41 -15.62 29.53
CA MET A 1 -24.62 -14.46 29.09
C MET A 1 -23.54 -14.98 28.14
N LEU A 2 -23.66 -14.71 26.85
CA LEU A 2 -22.75 -15.24 25.83
C LEU A 2 -21.45 -14.44 25.88
N ASN A 3 -20.37 -15.09 26.30
CA ASN A 3 -19.01 -14.56 26.22
C ASN A 3 -18.74 -14.13 24.76
N LYS A 4 -18.18 -12.94 24.52
CA LYS A 4 -17.85 -12.41 23.18
C LYS A 4 -16.33 -12.56 22.91
N PRO A 5 -15.78 -13.78 22.77
CA PRO A 5 -14.36 -13.96 22.41
C PRO A 5 -14.06 -13.46 20.98
N ASN A 6 -15.08 -13.20 20.16
CA ASN A 6 -14.90 -12.80 18.76
C ASN A 6 -14.57 -11.30 18.58
N LYS A 7 -15.25 -10.41 19.32
CA LYS A 7 -15.11 -8.95 19.10
C LYS A 7 -13.73 -8.41 19.54
N ILE A 8 -13.19 -8.89 20.66
CA ILE A 8 -11.87 -8.46 21.16
C ILE A 8 -10.77 -8.96 20.23
N THR A 9 -10.85 -10.22 19.80
CA THR A 9 -9.90 -10.81 18.86
C THR A 9 -9.90 -10.08 17.52
N MET A 10 -11.08 -9.76 16.99
CA MET A 10 -11.20 -9.01 15.74
C MET A 10 -10.60 -7.60 15.83
N LYS A 11 -10.83 -6.91 16.96
CA LYS A 11 -10.19 -5.62 17.24
C LYS A 11 -8.67 -5.71 17.21
N GLN A 12 -8.10 -6.73 17.84
CA GLN A 12 -6.66 -6.95 17.88
C GLN A 12 -6.10 -7.29 16.48
N THR A 13 -6.81 -8.10 15.70
CA THR A 13 -6.45 -8.40 14.31
C THR A 13 -6.42 -7.14 13.45
N LEU A 14 -7.45 -6.31 13.52
CA LEU A 14 -7.51 -5.05 12.75
C LEU A 14 -6.41 -4.07 13.16
N LYS A 15 -6.06 -4.00 14.45
CA LYS A 15 -4.91 -3.20 14.91
C LYS A 15 -3.59 -3.72 14.34
N ALA A 16 -3.40 -5.04 14.33
CA ALA A 16 -2.21 -5.67 13.76
C ALA A 16 -2.14 -5.43 12.25
N GLU A 17 -3.27 -5.51 11.55
CA GLU A 17 -3.38 -5.25 10.11
C GLU A 17 -3.07 -3.78 9.79
N HIS A 18 -3.64 -2.84 10.56
CA HIS A 18 -3.31 -1.41 10.44
C HIS A 18 -1.81 -1.20 10.58
N HIS A 19 -1.19 -1.71 11.66
CA HIS A 19 0.22 -1.51 11.93
C HIS A 19 1.15 -2.20 10.91
N ALA A 20 0.72 -3.33 10.33
CA ALA A 20 1.50 -4.05 9.32
C ALA A 20 1.28 -3.53 7.90
N SER A 21 0.29 -2.66 7.69
CA SER A 21 -0.07 -2.12 6.39
C SER A 21 1.05 -1.25 5.84
N LYS A 22 1.52 -1.58 4.65
CA LYS A 22 2.57 -0.82 3.97
C LYS A 22 2.42 -0.90 2.46
N LEU A 23 2.85 0.16 1.79
CA LEU A 23 2.95 0.16 0.34
C LEU A 23 4.26 -0.54 -0.02
N GLY A 24 4.20 -1.85 -0.29
CA GLY A 24 5.42 -2.67 -0.44
C GLY A 24 6.34 -2.33 -1.62
N LYS A 25 5.84 -1.68 -2.68
CA LYS A 25 6.63 -1.27 -3.86
C LYS A 25 6.08 0.02 -4.43
N ALA A 26 6.94 0.90 -4.93
CA ALA A 26 6.51 2.16 -5.53
C ALA A 26 5.73 2.00 -6.85
N THR A 27 5.87 0.85 -7.50
CA THR A 27 5.15 0.48 -8.72
C THR A 27 3.72 0.04 -8.49
N ARG A 28 3.34 -0.27 -7.23
CA ARG A 28 1.98 -0.69 -6.90
C ARG A 28 1.07 0.53 -6.81
N ASN A 29 -0.20 0.37 -7.21
CA ASN A 29 -1.17 1.44 -7.13
C ASN A 29 -1.40 1.85 -5.66
N PRO A 30 -1.04 3.08 -5.25
CA PRO A 30 -1.20 3.53 -3.88
C PRO A 30 -2.67 3.69 -3.47
N ASP A 31 -3.59 3.95 -4.41
CA ASP A 31 -5.01 4.19 -4.11
C ASP A 31 -5.66 2.97 -3.46
N GLN A 32 -5.27 1.76 -3.89
CA GLN A 32 -5.77 0.52 -3.29
C GLN A 32 -5.29 0.34 -1.86
N TRP A 33 -4.06 0.74 -1.56
CA TRP A 33 -3.51 0.68 -0.22
C TRP A 33 -4.17 1.71 0.69
N PHE A 34 -4.35 2.95 0.22
CA PHE A 34 -5.09 3.98 0.95
C PHE A 34 -6.52 3.55 1.25
N THR A 35 -7.24 3.02 0.27
CA THR A 35 -8.62 2.52 0.48
C THR A 35 -8.68 1.45 1.56
N LEU A 36 -7.72 0.52 1.57
CA LEU A 36 -7.63 -0.52 2.61
C LEU A 36 -7.35 0.10 3.98
N LEU A 37 -6.39 1.02 4.05
CA LEU A 37 -6.01 1.71 5.29
C LEU A 37 -7.19 2.48 5.90
N GLU A 38 -7.89 3.28 5.08
CA GLU A 38 -9.10 4.02 5.47
C GLU A 38 -10.21 3.08 5.95
N THR A 39 -10.40 1.95 5.27
CA THR A 39 -11.40 0.95 5.67
C THR A 39 -11.09 0.37 7.05
N VAL A 40 -9.83 -0.01 7.31
CA VAL A 40 -9.40 -0.56 8.60
C VAL A 40 -9.54 0.48 9.72
N VAL A 41 -9.12 1.73 9.47
CA VAL A 41 -9.26 2.83 10.44
C VAL A 41 -10.73 3.11 10.74
N ALA A 42 -11.58 3.21 9.71
CA ALA A 42 -13.01 3.42 9.87
C ALA A 42 -13.66 2.29 10.69
N CYS A 43 -13.31 1.02 10.42
CA CYS A 43 -13.77 -0.11 11.23
C CYS A 43 -13.32 0.02 12.69
N LEU A 44 -12.05 0.37 12.95
CA LEU A 44 -11.51 0.55 14.31
C LEU A 44 -12.23 1.69 15.05
N GLN A 45 -12.49 2.82 14.39
CA GLN A 45 -13.17 3.97 14.98
C GLN A 45 -14.66 3.69 15.22
N ILE A 46 -15.40 3.23 14.19
CA ILE A 46 -16.86 3.07 14.23
C ILE A 46 -17.26 1.86 15.09
N ASP A 47 -16.64 0.69 14.89
CA ASP A 47 -17.10 -0.55 15.51
C ASP A 47 -16.47 -0.79 16.89
N TYR A 48 -15.32 -0.18 17.17
CA TYR A 48 -14.51 -0.46 18.37
C TYR A 48 -14.15 0.76 19.21
N GLY A 49 -14.54 1.97 18.79
CA GLY A 49 -14.34 3.22 19.53
C GLY A 49 -12.87 3.59 19.73
N GLU A 50 -11.99 3.15 18.83
CA GLU A 50 -10.60 3.61 18.83
C GLU A 50 -10.53 5.03 18.27
N VAL A 51 -9.60 5.83 18.80
CA VAL A 51 -9.31 7.16 18.27
C VAL A 51 -7.97 7.03 17.58
N ILE A 52 -8.02 7.11 16.25
CA ILE A 52 -6.84 7.25 15.39
C ILE A 52 -6.99 8.65 14.81
N ASP A 53 -6.04 9.53 15.14
CA ASP A 53 -6.05 10.91 14.66
C ASP A 53 -5.58 10.96 13.20
N ASP A 54 -6.00 11.99 12.47
CA ASP A 54 -5.56 12.21 11.09
C ASP A 54 -4.03 12.41 11.02
N ASP A 55 -3.43 13.06 12.02
CA ASP A 55 -1.98 13.23 12.12
C ASP A 55 -1.28 11.87 12.35
N GLU A 56 -1.85 11.00 13.19
CA GLU A 56 -1.32 9.65 13.44
C GLU A 56 -1.41 8.78 12.17
N LEU A 57 -2.52 8.92 11.43
CA LEU A 57 -2.71 8.24 10.16
C LEU A 57 -1.71 8.74 9.11
N LEU A 58 -1.48 10.05 9.05
CA LEU A 58 -0.51 10.67 8.15
C LEU A 58 0.92 10.20 8.45
N ASP A 59 1.31 10.17 9.72
CA ASP A 59 2.61 9.66 10.15
C ASP A 59 2.78 8.18 9.76
N HIS A 60 1.75 7.36 9.95
CA HIS A 60 1.76 5.97 9.53
C HIS A 60 1.93 5.83 8.01
N ILE A 61 1.22 6.64 7.23
CA ILE A 61 1.35 6.66 5.77
C ILE A 61 2.79 6.99 5.38
N LEU A 62 3.33 8.10 5.88
CA LEU A 62 4.66 8.59 5.51
C LEU A 62 5.76 7.59 5.90
N ALA A 63 5.65 6.95 7.07
CA ALA A 63 6.61 5.96 7.54
C ALA A 63 6.58 4.65 6.73
N ASN A 64 5.49 4.35 6.04
CA ASN A 64 5.28 3.09 5.30
C ASN A 64 5.24 3.26 3.78
N LEU A 65 5.71 4.42 3.28
CA LEU A 65 5.99 4.62 1.86
C LEU A 65 7.34 3.96 1.47
N PRO A 66 7.44 3.37 0.27
CA PRO A 66 8.71 2.92 -0.27
C PRO A 66 9.73 4.06 -0.41
N CYS A 67 11.02 3.80 -0.18
CA CYS A 67 12.08 4.79 -0.34
C CYS A 67 12.18 5.35 -1.78
N GLU A 68 11.70 4.60 -2.77
CA GLU A 68 11.64 5.06 -4.15
C GLU A 68 10.66 6.24 -4.34
N TYR A 69 9.66 6.40 -3.45
CA TYR A 69 8.81 7.60 -3.47
C TYR A 69 9.60 8.86 -3.10
N GLU A 70 10.53 8.78 -2.14
CA GLU A 70 11.40 9.91 -1.78
C GLU A 70 12.29 10.31 -2.96
N SER A 71 12.85 9.32 -3.65
CA SER A 71 13.63 9.55 -4.88
C SER A 71 12.80 10.14 -6.02
N ILE A 72 11.53 9.74 -6.16
CA ILE A 72 10.59 10.32 -7.13
C ILE A 72 10.28 11.77 -6.78
N VAL A 73 10.04 12.09 -5.50
CA VAL A 73 9.76 13.46 -5.02
C VAL A 73 10.97 14.36 -5.30
N GLN A 74 12.18 13.95 -4.91
CA GLN A 74 13.40 14.71 -5.19
C GLN A 74 13.61 14.96 -6.69
N ARG A 75 13.32 13.94 -7.52
CA ARG A 75 13.42 14.07 -8.98
C ARG A 75 12.39 15.06 -9.53
N LEU A 76 11.15 15.03 -9.02
CA LEU A 76 10.10 15.97 -9.43
C LEU A 76 10.40 17.40 -8.97
N GLU A 77 10.93 17.59 -7.76
CA GLU A 77 11.38 18.88 -7.25
C GLU A 77 12.52 19.45 -8.09
N ALA A 78 13.47 18.61 -8.53
CA ALA A 78 14.54 19.02 -9.44
C ALA A 78 14.01 19.38 -10.84
N GLU A 79 13.06 18.59 -11.39
CA GLU A 79 12.40 18.89 -12.67
C GLU A 79 11.62 20.23 -12.59
N LEU A 80 10.93 20.50 -11.47
CA LEU A 80 10.21 21.77 -11.22
C LEU A 80 11.18 22.96 -11.10
N ASN A 81 12.26 22.81 -10.34
CA ASN A 81 13.28 23.85 -10.17
C ASN A 81 14.05 24.15 -11.47
N SER A 82 14.12 23.19 -12.39
CA SER A 82 14.75 23.38 -13.70
C SER A 82 13.92 24.23 -14.69
N GLY A 83 12.71 24.66 -14.31
CA GLY A 83 11.85 25.50 -15.13
C GLY A 83 11.07 24.74 -16.23
N ASN A 84 11.14 23.41 -16.24
CA ASN A 84 10.22 22.61 -17.04
C ASN A 84 8.84 22.69 -16.41
N VAL A 85 7.84 23.11 -17.19
CA VAL A 85 6.43 23.09 -16.78
C VAL A 85 6.04 21.63 -16.63
N VAL A 86 6.08 21.14 -15.40
CA VAL A 86 5.59 19.82 -15.05
C VAL A 86 4.07 19.95 -14.94
N ASP A 87 3.34 19.55 -15.98
CA ASP A 87 1.88 19.48 -15.91
C ASP A 87 1.47 18.45 -14.84
N ILE A 88 0.52 18.80 -13.98
CA ILE A 88 -0.01 17.92 -12.92
C ILE A 88 -0.58 16.65 -13.55
N GLU A 89 -1.13 16.75 -14.76
CA GLU A 89 -1.59 15.58 -15.51
C GLU A 89 -0.43 14.72 -16.01
N ASP A 90 0.70 15.30 -16.42
CA ASP A 90 1.88 14.54 -16.83
C ASP A 90 2.54 13.80 -15.66
N VAL A 91 2.53 14.35 -14.45
CA VAL A 91 2.97 13.64 -13.23
C VAL A 91 2.09 12.40 -12.98
N LYS A 92 0.77 12.55 -13.14
CA LYS A 92 -0.19 11.44 -12.98
C LYS A 92 -0.04 10.40 -14.10
N HIS A 93 0.15 10.81 -15.35
CA HIS A 93 0.29 9.90 -16.50
C HIS A 93 1.64 9.19 -16.55
N LYS A 94 2.74 9.81 -16.11
CA LYS A 94 4.07 9.18 -16.01
C LYS A 94 4.12 8.07 -14.95
N LYS A 95 3.20 8.09 -13.97
CA LYS A 95 2.93 6.97 -13.05
C LYS A 95 2.21 5.79 -13.72
N ILE A 96 1.39 6.03 -14.74
CA ILE A 96 0.57 5.01 -15.41
C ILE A 96 1.27 4.40 -16.64
N CYS A 97 2.07 5.17 -17.39
CA CYS A 97 2.66 4.70 -18.65
C CYS A 97 3.90 3.81 -18.48
N LYS A 98 4.64 3.91 -17.36
CA LYS A 98 5.66 2.88 -17.02
C LYS A 98 5.02 1.52 -16.68
N ASN A 99 3.71 1.50 -16.43
CA ASN A 99 2.94 0.31 -16.03
C ASN A 99 2.46 -0.56 -17.21
N LYS A 100 2.71 -0.16 -18.47
CA LYS A 100 2.40 -0.97 -19.66
C LYS A 100 3.62 -1.69 -20.25
N ASN A 101 4.83 -1.16 -20.09
CA ASN A 101 6.05 -1.79 -20.62
C ASN A 101 6.67 -2.84 -19.68
N ILE A 102 6.11 -3.09 -18.49
CA ILE A 102 6.59 -4.13 -17.55
C ILE A 102 5.67 -5.36 -17.57
N LYS A 103 4.58 -5.33 -18.36
CA LYS A 103 3.63 -6.45 -18.46
C LYS A 103 4.03 -7.54 -19.47
N GLU A 104 5.18 -7.41 -20.16
CA GLU A 104 5.62 -8.42 -21.12
C GLU A 104 6.71 -9.37 -20.59
N ASP A 105 7.25 -9.16 -19.37
CA ASP A 105 8.38 -9.96 -18.86
C ASP A 105 8.11 -10.76 -17.56
N GLN A 106 6.85 -11.06 -17.20
CA GLN A 106 6.54 -11.82 -15.96
C GLN A 106 5.53 -12.98 -16.10
N ASP A 107 5.43 -13.58 -17.28
CA ASP A 107 4.67 -14.84 -17.47
C ASP A 107 5.55 -16.12 -17.41
N GLU A 108 6.82 -16.05 -16.99
CA GLU A 108 7.69 -17.23 -16.80
C GLU A 108 8.38 -17.21 -15.42
N ALA A 109 7.69 -17.59 -14.34
CA ALA A 109 8.33 -18.12 -13.12
C ALA A 109 7.33 -18.57 -12.03
N GLU A 110 6.24 -19.30 -12.35
CA GLU A 110 5.50 -20.02 -11.28
C GLU A 110 4.75 -21.25 -11.78
N GLU A 111 5.40 -22.11 -12.57
CA GLU A 111 4.85 -23.43 -12.91
C GLU A 111 5.90 -24.55 -12.84
N GLU A 112 6.83 -24.58 -11.89
CA GLU A 112 7.59 -25.81 -11.59
C GLU A 112 7.90 -25.94 -10.10
N GLN A 113 6.97 -26.53 -9.35
CA GLN A 113 7.26 -27.45 -8.23
C GLN A 113 5.97 -28.12 -7.71
N ALA A 114 5.24 -28.78 -8.60
CA ALA A 114 4.17 -29.71 -8.26
C ALA A 114 4.53 -31.14 -8.73
N LEU A 115 5.69 -31.67 -8.32
CA LEU A 115 6.13 -33.02 -8.70
C LEU A 115 7.15 -33.65 -7.71
N VAL A 116 6.91 -33.56 -6.40
CA VAL A 116 7.55 -34.47 -5.41
C VAL A 116 6.52 -34.95 -4.39
N ALA A 117 5.48 -35.62 -4.89
CA ALA A 117 4.57 -36.40 -4.05
C ALA A 117 3.93 -37.53 -4.88
N LYS A 118 4.77 -38.40 -5.44
CA LYS A 118 4.45 -39.79 -5.80
C LYS A 118 5.70 -40.50 -6.32
N GLY A 119 6.19 -41.49 -5.58
CA GLY A 119 7.11 -42.51 -6.07
C GLY A 119 8.50 -42.48 -5.42
N GLY A 120 8.73 -43.41 -4.51
CA GLY A 120 10.00 -43.68 -3.84
C GLY A 120 9.77 -44.62 -2.68
#